data_AF-A0A315VHI7-F1
#
_entry.id   AF-A0A315VHI7-F1
#
_cell.length_a   1.000
_cell.length_b   1.000
_cell.length_c   1.000
_cell.angle_alpha   90.00
_cell.angle_beta   90.00
_cell.angle_gamma   90.00
#
_symmetry.space_group_name_H-M   'P 1'
#
loop_
_entity.id
_entity.type
_entity.pdbx_description
1 polymer ?
#
loop_
_entity_poly.entity_id
_entity_poly.type
_entity_poly.pdbx_seq_one_letter_code
_entity_poly.pdbx_strand_id
1 'polypeptide(L)'
;MVHTSLQQLPHPSFCQHMPALDWLDLEGNQIQTLNYSILKTCSKLEVLLLMDNRITRVPEDTFQSLWKLGELNLSGNRINELPKNTFKNLSKSLLKLNISYNPLLRIHPSHFNHLTQLQSLALEGIEIPDIQTKMFLPMKNLSHIYFKKFQYCSYAPHVRSCKPNTDGISSFEDLLANMVLRVSVWVMAFITCFGNLLVIGADCLMGVYLFFVGVFDVKFRGQYNRNALLWMESVECRTIGFLAMLSSEVSVLLLTYLTLEKFLVIVFPFSNLRPGKLQTGVILSSIWLMGFIIAAVPLMNEDIFGNYYGRNGVCFPLHSDRQEKPTSKGYSTGIFLGLNLVAFLVIVFSYSSMFYSIYKTGINATDLRSRLHRDVAVANRFFFIVFSDALCWIPIFLVKILSLLEVEIPDTISSWVVIFILPINSALNPILYTLTTSFFREQVELLLCRWQRRHTLKKDRKSLTSSTIFVETARPQCYQPPAYLQQLSLVEADPRYA
;
A
#
# COMPACT_ATOMS: atom_id res chain seq x y z
N MET A 1 24.17 -28.69 18.96
CA MET A 1 24.60 -27.89 20.12
C MET A 1 24.30 -26.45 19.78
N VAL A 2 23.10 -25.96 20.09
CA VAL A 2 22.63 -24.64 19.66
C VAL A 2 22.75 -23.67 20.85
N HIS A 3 23.26 -22.45 20.63
CA HIS A 3 23.39 -21.42 21.67
C HIS A 3 24.25 -21.81 22.89
N THR A 4 25.29 -22.62 22.68
CA THR A 4 26.14 -23.13 23.77
C THR A 4 27.45 -22.36 23.97
N SER A 5 27.62 -21.20 23.32
CA SER A 5 28.86 -20.39 23.34
C SER A 5 30.12 -21.15 22.90
N LEU A 6 29.97 -22.19 22.09
CA LEU A 6 31.08 -23.02 21.62
C LEU A 6 32.03 -22.19 20.73
N GLN A 7 33.32 -22.16 21.05
CA GLN A 7 34.30 -21.32 20.32
C GLN A 7 34.98 -22.06 19.15
N GLN A 8 35.00 -23.39 19.17
CA GLN A 8 35.63 -24.23 18.17
C GLN A 8 34.84 -25.52 17.99
N LEU A 9 34.92 -26.11 16.80
CA LEU A 9 34.37 -27.43 16.55
C LEU A 9 35.00 -28.48 17.50
N PRO A 10 34.25 -29.52 17.90
CA PRO A 10 34.76 -30.61 18.74
C PRO A 10 35.92 -31.35 18.06
N HIS A 11 36.62 -32.19 18.84
CA HIS A 11 37.88 -32.87 18.51
C HIS A 11 38.06 -33.17 17.01
N PRO A 12 39.24 -32.90 16.41
CA PRO A 12 39.52 -33.25 15.02
C PRO A 12 39.23 -34.73 14.83
N SER A 13 38.23 -35.07 14.02
CA SER A 13 37.68 -36.43 13.82
C SER A 13 36.54 -36.90 14.74
N PHE A 14 35.71 -36.01 15.31
CA PHE A 14 34.49 -36.46 16.02
C PHE A 14 33.56 -37.33 15.15
N CYS A 15 33.56 -37.14 13.83
CA CYS A 15 32.83 -37.98 12.89
C CYS A 15 33.37 -39.42 12.77
N GLN A 16 34.59 -39.72 13.24
CA GLN A 16 35.05 -41.12 13.39
C GLN A 16 34.33 -41.83 14.52
N HIS A 17 34.04 -41.12 15.62
CA HIS A 17 33.31 -41.64 16.77
C HIS A 17 31.79 -41.65 16.54
N MET A 18 31.30 -40.84 15.59
CA MET A 18 29.89 -40.78 15.18
C MET A 18 29.75 -41.06 13.67
N PRO A 19 29.98 -42.30 13.21
CA PRO A 19 30.02 -42.65 11.79
C PRO A 19 28.64 -42.65 11.10
N ALA A 20 27.57 -42.40 11.84
CA ALA A 20 26.20 -42.28 11.33
C ALA A 20 25.72 -40.82 11.29
N LEU A 21 26.56 -39.85 11.68
CA LEU A 21 26.17 -38.44 11.73
C LEU A 21 25.83 -37.90 10.33
N ASP A 22 24.57 -37.54 10.15
CA ASP A 22 23.98 -36.96 8.94
C ASP A 22 23.55 -35.50 9.15
N TRP A 23 23.18 -35.11 10.38
CA TRP A 23 22.77 -33.77 10.74
C TRP A 23 23.69 -33.16 11.79
N LEU A 24 24.29 -32.01 11.49
CA LEU A 24 25.09 -31.25 12.44
C LEU A 24 24.61 -29.81 12.53
N ASP A 25 24.03 -29.48 13.68
CA ASP A 25 23.55 -28.15 14.02
C ASP A 25 24.40 -27.52 15.13
N LEU A 26 25.06 -26.42 14.76
CA LEU A 26 25.93 -25.60 15.59
C LEU A 26 25.56 -24.12 15.50
N GLU A 27 24.29 -23.83 15.21
CA GLU A 27 23.75 -22.47 15.17
C GLU A 27 23.99 -21.70 16.49
N GLY A 28 24.21 -20.39 16.34
CA GLY A 28 24.22 -19.46 17.47
C GLY A 28 25.38 -19.67 18.46
N ASN A 29 26.50 -20.20 17.99
CA ASN A 29 27.71 -20.39 18.80
C ASN A 29 28.73 -19.25 18.54
N GLN A 30 29.97 -19.43 18.99
CA GLN A 30 31.05 -18.45 18.88
C GLN A 30 32.20 -18.98 18.01
N ILE A 31 31.91 -19.88 17.06
CA ILE A 31 32.92 -20.52 16.23
C ILE A 31 33.59 -19.48 15.33
N GLN A 32 34.91 -19.37 15.38
CA GLN A 32 35.67 -18.35 14.63
C GLN A 32 36.32 -18.88 13.35
N THR A 33 36.68 -20.17 13.34
CA THR A 33 37.39 -20.80 12.24
C THR A 33 36.84 -22.19 11.97
N LEU A 34 36.70 -22.53 10.69
CA LEU A 34 36.44 -23.89 10.25
C LEU A 34 37.78 -24.51 9.87
N ASN A 35 38.13 -25.65 10.46
CA ASN A 35 39.35 -26.36 10.11
C ASN A 35 38.99 -27.57 9.24
N TYR A 36 39.55 -27.65 8.03
CA TYR A 36 39.30 -28.72 7.06
C TYR A 36 39.56 -30.12 7.65
N SER A 37 40.52 -30.25 8.56
CA SER A 37 40.88 -31.53 9.18
C SER A 37 39.75 -32.11 10.04
N ILE A 38 38.87 -31.26 10.60
CA ILE A 38 37.79 -31.67 11.49
C ILE A 38 36.64 -32.32 10.71
N LEU A 39 36.28 -31.73 9.55
CA LEU A 39 35.17 -32.21 8.71
C LEU A 39 35.57 -33.29 7.71
N LYS A 40 36.88 -33.59 7.59
CA LYS A 40 37.44 -34.55 6.63
C LYS A 40 36.82 -35.96 6.75
N THR A 41 36.41 -36.38 7.94
CA THR A 41 35.86 -37.72 8.18
C THR A 41 34.33 -37.78 8.13
N CYS A 42 33.64 -36.64 7.97
CA CYS A 42 32.18 -36.52 8.00
C CYS A 42 31.51 -36.85 6.66
N SER A 43 31.82 -38.01 6.09
CA SER A 43 31.40 -38.41 4.74
C SER A 43 29.88 -38.65 4.58
N LYS A 44 29.16 -38.90 5.67
CA LYS A 44 27.70 -39.11 5.65
C LYS A 44 26.87 -37.86 5.93
N LEU A 45 27.51 -36.73 6.18
CA LEU A 45 26.81 -35.51 6.58
C LEU A 45 25.95 -34.98 5.43
N GLU A 46 24.66 -34.79 5.69
CA GLU A 46 23.65 -34.28 4.78
C GLU A 46 23.28 -32.83 5.10
N VAL A 47 23.30 -32.43 6.37
CA VAL A 47 22.94 -31.08 6.82
C VAL A 47 24.01 -30.50 7.74
N LEU A 48 24.50 -29.30 7.42
CA LEU A 48 25.46 -28.55 8.22
C LEU A 48 24.96 -27.11 8.44
N LEU A 49 24.56 -26.82 9.68
CA LEU A 49 24.09 -25.51 10.10
C LEU A 49 25.13 -24.84 11.00
N LEU A 50 25.67 -23.72 10.53
CA LEU A 50 26.69 -22.91 11.18
C LEU A 50 26.28 -21.43 11.24
N MET A 51 24.98 -21.15 11.15
CA MET A 51 24.47 -19.79 11.15
C MET A 51 24.70 -19.08 12.50
N ASP A 52 24.77 -17.75 12.46
CA ASP A 52 24.94 -16.88 13.64
C ASP A 52 26.14 -17.27 14.52
N ASN A 53 27.27 -17.52 13.86
CA ASN A 53 28.57 -17.75 14.49
C ASN A 53 29.51 -16.55 14.24
N ARG A 54 30.82 -16.72 14.46
CA ARG A 54 31.83 -15.67 14.25
C ARG A 54 32.86 -16.06 13.19
N ILE A 55 32.47 -16.91 12.24
CA ILE A 55 33.39 -17.47 11.24
C ILE A 55 33.91 -16.34 10.35
N THR A 56 35.22 -16.17 10.30
CA THR A 56 35.86 -15.10 9.52
C THR A 56 36.39 -15.55 8.17
N ARG A 57 36.80 -16.82 8.07
CA ARG A 57 37.38 -17.42 6.88
C ARG A 57 36.92 -18.86 6.74
N VAL A 58 36.68 -19.27 5.49
CA VAL A 58 36.47 -20.67 5.12
C VAL A 58 37.72 -21.11 4.35
N PRO A 59 38.64 -21.89 4.97
CA PRO A 59 39.83 -22.37 4.28
C PRO A 59 39.49 -23.19 3.04
N GLU A 60 40.44 -23.27 2.12
CA GLU A 60 40.35 -24.17 0.97
C GLU A 60 40.14 -25.62 1.43
N ASP A 61 39.39 -26.39 0.64
CA ASP A 61 39.09 -27.80 0.89
C ASP A 61 38.32 -28.12 2.20
N THR A 62 37.81 -27.11 2.92
CA THR A 62 37.01 -27.30 4.15
C THR A 62 35.87 -28.31 3.97
N PHE A 63 35.23 -28.30 2.80
CA PHE A 63 34.08 -29.16 2.49
C PHE A 63 34.42 -30.33 1.55
N GLN A 64 35.72 -30.65 1.36
CA GLN A 64 36.16 -31.62 0.35
C GLN A 64 35.56 -33.02 0.52
N SER A 65 35.34 -33.46 1.76
CA SER A 65 34.88 -34.81 2.08
C SER A 65 33.37 -34.92 2.29
N LEU A 66 32.62 -33.83 2.15
CA LEU A 66 31.18 -33.76 2.44
C LEU A 66 30.33 -34.02 1.18
N TRP A 67 30.60 -35.12 0.48
CA TRP A 67 29.98 -35.44 -0.82
C TRP A 67 28.49 -35.83 -0.75
N LYS A 68 27.92 -35.97 0.45
CA LYS A 68 26.48 -36.15 0.68
C LYS A 68 25.77 -34.87 1.13
N LEU A 69 26.49 -33.77 1.36
CA LEU A 69 25.91 -32.58 1.96
C LEU A 69 24.87 -31.97 1.03
N GLY A 70 23.62 -31.95 1.48
CA GLY A 70 22.47 -31.38 0.79
C GLY A 70 22.16 -29.95 1.23
N GLU A 71 22.43 -29.60 2.49
CA GLU A 71 22.14 -28.29 3.04
C GLU A 71 23.34 -27.72 3.80
N LEU A 72 23.77 -26.52 3.38
CA LEU A 72 24.84 -25.77 4.02
C LEU A 72 24.35 -24.36 4.36
N ASN A 73 24.35 -24.04 5.64
CA ASN A 73 24.02 -22.70 6.13
C ASN A 73 25.20 -22.06 6.86
N LEU A 74 25.71 -20.96 6.30
CA LEU A 74 26.78 -20.12 6.84
C LEU A 74 26.31 -18.68 7.10
N SER A 75 24.99 -18.43 7.13
CA SER A 75 24.46 -17.08 7.27
C SER A 75 24.83 -16.41 8.60
N GLY A 76 24.84 -15.07 8.63
CA GLY A 76 25.06 -14.34 9.89
C GLY A 76 26.46 -14.54 10.50
N ASN A 77 27.46 -14.81 9.66
CA ASN A 77 28.86 -14.91 10.07
C ASN A 77 29.65 -13.64 9.68
N ARG A 78 30.99 -13.69 9.76
CA ARG A 78 31.89 -12.56 9.44
C ARG A 78 32.80 -12.89 8.26
N ILE A 79 32.30 -13.66 7.30
CA ILE A 79 33.10 -14.13 6.16
C ILE A 79 33.28 -12.97 5.17
N ASN A 80 34.53 -12.56 4.97
CA ASN A 80 34.87 -11.45 4.06
C ASN A 80 35.19 -11.92 2.63
N GLU A 81 35.69 -13.14 2.49
CA GLU A 81 36.10 -13.74 1.22
C GLU A 81 35.86 -15.26 1.23
N LEU A 82 35.44 -15.79 0.09
CA LEU A 82 35.37 -17.22 -0.16
C LEU A 82 36.43 -17.61 -1.18
N PRO A 83 37.30 -18.60 -0.90
CA PRO A 83 38.24 -19.11 -1.88
C PRO A 83 37.57 -19.54 -3.18
N LYS A 84 38.34 -19.60 -4.27
CA LYS A 84 37.82 -20.15 -5.53
C LYS A 84 37.49 -21.62 -5.32
N ASN A 85 36.39 -22.09 -5.91
CA ASN A 85 35.97 -23.49 -5.86
C ASN A 85 35.63 -24.04 -4.45
N THR A 86 35.39 -23.21 -3.44
CA THR A 86 34.98 -23.65 -2.08
C THR A 86 33.88 -24.72 -2.07
N PHE A 87 32.92 -24.62 -3.00
CA PHE A 87 31.77 -25.54 -3.07
C PHE A 87 31.89 -26.61 -4.19
N LYS A 88 33.04 -26.72 -4.87
CA LYS A 88 33.22 -27.61 -6.03
C LYS A 88 32.91 -29.09 -5.70
N ASN A 89 33.36 -29.55 -4.54
CA ASN A 89 33.19 -30.95 -4.12
C ASN A 89 31.75 -31.26 -3.67
N LEU A 90 30.91 -30.23 -3.49
CA LEU A 90 29.49 -30.34 -3.14
C LEU A 90 28.58 -30.32 -4.38
N SER A 91 29.17 -30.23 -5.58
CA SER A 91 28.48 -30.02 -6.87
C SER A 91 27.32 -30.96 -7.18
N LYS A 92 27.39 -32.21 -6.71
CA LYS A 92 26.40 -33.25 -6.98
C LYS A 92 25.35 -33.42 -5.89
N SER A 93 25.63 -32.96 -4.66
CA SER A 93 24.78 -33.20 -3.49
C SER A 93 24.05 -31.96 -3.01
N LEU A 94 24.65 -30.77 -3.17
CA LEU A 94 24.14 -29.56 -2.52
C LEU A 94 22.85 -29.07 -3.18
N LEU A 95 21.78 -29.02 -2.39
CA LEU A 95 20.45 -28.56 -2.77
C LEU A 95 20.16 -27.15 -2.23
N LYS A 96 20.63 -26.84 -1.01
CA LYS A 96 20.42 -25.54 -0.37
C LYS A 96 21.74 -24.95 0.09
N LEU A 97 21.98 -23.70 -0.30
CA LEU A 97 23.14 -22.92 0.13
C LEU A 97 22.68 -21.58 0.65
N ASN A 98 23.03 -21.29 1.90
CA ASN A 98 22.82 -19.98 2.49
C ASN A 98 24.15 -19.39 2.97
N ILE A 99 24.51 -18.23 2.38
CA ILE A 99 25.70 -17.45 2.78
C ILE A 99 25.31 -16.01 3.15
N SER A 100 24.02 -15.73 3.34
CA SER A 100 23.49 -14.39 3.58
C SER A 100 24.07 -13.72 4.82
N TYR A 101 23.94 -12.39 4.89
CA TYR A 101 24.37 -11.57 6.03
C TYR A 101 25.84 -11.79 6.41
N ASN A 102 26.69 -12.06 5.41
CA ASN A 102 28.14 -12.02 5.55
C ASN A 102 28.71 -10.78 4.84
N PRO A 103 29.74 -10.14 5.39
CA PRO A 103 30.42 -8.98 4.79
C PRO A 103 31.31 -9.36 3.59
N LEU A 104 30.80 -10.18 2.67
CA LEU A 104 31.54 -10.62 1.49
C LEU A 104 31.83 -9.43 0.57
N LEU A 105 33.11 -9.24 0.23
CA LEU A 105 33.53 -8.15 -0.66
C LEU A 105 33.13 -8.42 -2.11
N ARG A 106 33.23 -9.67 -2.56
CA ARG A 106 32.98 -10.09 -3.95
C ARG A 106 32.48 -11.52 -4.01
N ILE A 107 31.58 -11.78 -4.96
CA ILE A 107 31.16 -13.12 -5.37
C ILE A 107 31.58 -13.32 -6.82
N HIS A 108 32.33 -14.39 -7.09
CA HIS A 108 32.82 -14.70 -8.44
C HIS A 108 31.97 -15.82 -9.06
N PRO A 109 31.69 -15.79 -10.39
CA PRO A 109 30.93 -16.84 -11.07
C PRO A 109 31.43 -18.27 -10.76
N SER A 110 32.75 -18.44 -10.60
CA SER A 110 33.37 -19.73 -10.30
C SER A 110 32.90 -20.37 -8.99
N HIS A 111 32.38 -19.59 -8.04
CA HIS A 111 31.83 -20.12 -6.78
C HIS A 111 30.60 -21.00 -7.04
N PHE A 112 29.80 -20.69 -8.06
CA PHE A 112 28.54 -21.38 -8.34
C PHE A 112 28.58 -22.29 -9.58
N ASN A 113 29.61 -22.18 -10.43
CA ASN A 113 29.71 -22.91 -11.70
C ASN A 113 29.44 -24.43 -11.62
N HIS A 114 29.75 -25.05 -10.47
CA HIS A 114 29.61 -26.51 -10.31
C HIS A 114 28.30 -26.92 -9.64
N LEU A 115 27.52 -25.99 -9.08
CA LEU A 115 26.34 -26.28 -8.23
C LEU A 115 25.08 -26.57 -9.06
N THR A 116 25.16 -27.52 -9.98
CA THR A 116 24.08 -27.81 -10.95
C THR A 116 22.78 -28.34 -10.33
N GLN A 117 22.86 -28.95 -9.14
CA GLN A 117 21.72 -29.50 -8.41
C GLN A 117 21.07 -28.52 -7.43
N LEU A 118 21.64 -27.32 -7.28
CA LEU A 118 21.17 -26.36 -6.28
C LEU A 118 19.73 -25.93 -6.60
N GLN A 119 18.87 -26.00 -5.58
CA GLN A 119 17.45 -25.66 -5.65
C GLN A 119 17.14 -24.34 -4.94
N SER A 120 17.90 -23.99 -3.90
CA SER A 120 17.76 -22.76 -3.13
C SER A 120 19.11 -22.10 -2.87
N LEU A 121 19.21 -20.80 -3.17
CA LEU A 121 20.40 -19.99 -2.95
C LEU A 121 20.03 -18.68 -2.23
N ALA A 122 20.57 -18.47 -1.04
CA ALA A 122 20.38 -17.26 -0.28
C ALA A 122 21.64 -16.39 -0.21
N LEU A 123 21.51 -15.16 -0.72
CA LEU A 123 22.53 -14.12 -0.85
C LEU A 123 22.05 -12.77 -0.24
N GLU A 124 21.06 -12.82 0.65
CA GLU A 124 20.55 -11.63 1.34
C GLU A 124 21.68 -10.91 2.10
N GLY A 125 21.58 -9.59 2.22
CA GLY A 125 22.59 -8.77 2.91
C GLY A 125 23.93 -8.62 2.18
N ILE A 126 24.17 -9.31 1.06
CA ILE A 126 25.42 -9.20 0.29
C ILE A 126 25.29 -8.22 -0.89
N GLU A 127 26.27 -7.34 -1.04
CA GLU A 127 26.42 -6.48 -2.20
C GLU A 127 27.11 -7.27 -3.34
N ILE A 128 26.57 -7.22 -4.56
CA ILE A 128 27.17 -7.89 -5.72
C ILE A 128 27.33 -6.85 -6.83
N PRO A 129 28.39 -6.01 -6.80
CA PRO A 129 28.56 -4.91 -7.76
C PRO A 129 28.65 -5.39 -9.22
N ASP A 130 29.38 -6.48 -9.45
CA ASP A 130 29.61 -7.06 -10.79
C ASP A 130 28.70 -8.26 -11.06
N ILE A 131 27.42 -8.16 -10.70
CA ILE A 131 26.45 -9.23 -10.92
C ILE A 131 26.22 -9.46 -12.43
N GLN A 132 26.28 -10.72 -12.87
CA GLN A 132 26.10 -11.10 -14.27
C GLN A 132 25.22 -12.33 -14.39
N THR A 133 24.44 -12.42 -15.47
CA THR A 133 23.54 -13.56 -15.74
C THR A 133 24.27 -14.89 -15.75
N LYS A 134 25.48 -14.89 -16.32
CA LYS A 134 26.36 -16.07 -16.41
C LYS A 134 26.73 -16.70 -15.06
N MET A 135 26.60 -15.97 -13.95
CA MET A 135 26.86 -16.51 -12.62
C MET A 135 25.79 -17.51 -12.18
N PHE A 136 24.56 -17.35 -12.66
CA PHE A 136 23.41 -18.15 -12.25
C PHE A 136 22.98 -19.18 -13.32
N LEU A 137 23.41 -19.01 -14.57
CA LEU A 137 23.13 -19.94 -15.69
C LEU A 137 23.49 -21.42 -15.40
N PRO A 138 24.58 -21.76 -14.70
CA PRO A 138 24.94 -23.16 -14.46
C PRO A 138 23.94 -23.91 -13.56
N MET A 139 23.22 -23.19 -12.69
CA MET A 139 22.28 -23.76 -11.72
C MET A 139 20.89 -23.91 -12.35
N LYS A 140 20.73 -24.93 -13.21
CA LYS A 140 19.49 -25.16 -13.97
C LYS A 140 18.29 -25.57 -13.12
N ASN A 141 18.54 -26.22 -11.98
CA ASN A 141 17.50 -26.68 -11.05
C ASN A 141 17.13 -25.63 -9.99
N LEU A 142 17.69 -24.42 -10.09
CA LEU A 142 17.46 -23.37 -9.10
C LEU A 142 16.02 -22.88 -9.16
N SER A 143 15.31 -23.06 -8.05
CA SER A 143 13.88 -22.74 -7.92
C SER A 143 13.65 -21.48 -7.08
N HIS A 144 14.51 -21.26 -6.08
CA HIS A 144 14.44 -20.15 -5.14
C HIS A 144 15.78 -19.43 -5.08
N ILE A 145 15.76 -18.11 -5.22
CA ILE A 145 16.94 -17.26 -5.00
C ILE A 145 16.57 -16.03 -4.17
N TYR A 146 17.39 -15.74 -3.18
CA TYR A 146 17.20 -14.61 -2.27
C TYR A 146 18.37 -13.65 -2.42
N PHE A 147 18.08 -12.40 -2.71
CA PHE A 147 19.06 -11.35 -2.96
C PHE A 147 18.92 -10.21 -1.96
N LYS A 148 19.92 -9.32 -1.90
CA LYS A 148 19.81 -8.06 -1.16
C LYS A 148 18.88 -7.06 -1.84
N LYS A 149 18.86 -7.01 -3.18
CA LYS A 149 18.11 -6.02 -3.98
C LYS A 149 17.23 -6.74 -5.00
N PHE A 150 15.98 -6.30 -5.17
CA PHE A 150 15.05 -6.86 -6.17
C PHE A 150 15.65 -6.88 -7.58
N GLN A 151 16.40 -5.85 -7.97
CA GLN A 151 17.02 -5.74 -9.30
C GLN A 151 17.93 -6.93 -9.67
N TYR A 152 18.49 -7.63 -8.67
CA TYR A 152 19.34 -8.79 -8.91
C TYR A 152 18.54 -9.97 -9.51
N CYS A 153 17.22 -10.02 -9.32
CA CYS A 153 16.35 -11.02 -9.92
C CYS A 153 16.40 -11.01 -11.46
N SER A 154 16.66 -9.86 -12.09
CA SER A 154 16.82 -9.76 -13.55
C SER A 154 18.00 -10.57 -14.11
N TYR A 155 19.01 -10.86 -13.28
CA TYR A 155 20.17 -11.66 -13.65
C TYR A 155 19.92 -13.17 -13.55
N ALA A 156 18.80 -13.60 -12.97
CA ALA A 156 18.44 -15.01 -12.83
C ALA A 156 17.00 -15.28 -13.35
N PRO A 157 16.70 -15.00 -14.64
CA PRO A 157 15.35 -15.04 -15.17
C PRO A 157 14.75 -16.46 -15.27
N HIS A 158 15.59 -17.50 -15.21
CA HIS A 158 15.15 -18.90 -15.23
C HIS A 158 14.65 -19.39 -13.86
N VAL A 159 14.84 -18.61 -12.80
CA VAL A 159 14.45 -18.97 -11.44
C VAL A 159 12.99 -18.63 -11.19
N ARG A 160 12.21 -19.61 -10.70
CA ARG A 160 10.75 -19.46 -10.50
C ARG A 160 10.38 -18.47 -9.40
N SER A 161 11.16 -18.44 -8.31
CA SER A 161 10.91 -17.63 -7.13
C SER A 161 12.14 -16.81 -6.78
N CYS A 162 12.02 -15.49 -6.85
CA CYS A 162 13.09 -14.57 -6.48
C CYS A 162 12.63 -13.59 -5.40
N LYS A 163 13.48 -13.35 -4.39
CA LYS A 163 13.22 -12.43 -3.27
C LYS A 163 14.36 -11.40 -3.13
N PRO A 164 14.11 -10.19 -2.57
CA PRO A 164 12.82 -9.69 -2.07
C PRO A 164 11.85 -9.42 -3.22
N ASN A 165 10.56 -9.27 -2.90
CA ASN A 165 9.61 -8.65 -3.83
C ASN A 165 9.82 -7.12 -3.79
N THR A 166 9.39 -6.37 -4.82
CA THR A 166 9.46 -4.90 -4.75
C THR A 166 8.52 -4.28 -3.72
N ASP A 167 7.31 -4.82 -3.59
CA ASP A 167 6.20 -4.13 -2.89
C ASP A 167 5.00 -5.05 -2.57
N GLY A 168 5.18 -6.38 -2.61
CA GLY A 168 4.15 -7.37 -2.30
C GLY A 168 2.98 -7.48 -3.30
N ILE A 169 2.83 -6.53 -4.23
CA ILE A 169 1.77 -6.52 -5.25
C ILE A 169 2.29 -6.67 -6.66
N SER A 170 3.56 -6.33 -6.92
CA SER A 170 4.20 -6.62 -8.20
C SER A 170 4.70 -8.07 -8.23
N SER A 171 4.61 -8.68 -9.40
CA SER A 171 5.25 -9.95 -9.73
C SER A 171 6.49 -9.70 -10.59
N PHE A 172 7.19 -10.77 -10.95
CA PHE A 172 8.28 -10.69 -11.93
C PHE A 172 7.80 -10.21 -13.30
N GLU A 173 6.57 -10.57 -13.66
CA GLU A 173 5.99 -10.31 -14.99
C GLU A 173 5.18 -9.01 -15.02
N ASP A 174 4.51 -8.65 -13.94
CA ASP A 174 3.49 -7.59 -13.93
C ASP A 174 3.64 -6.65 -12.73
N LEU A 175 3.33 -5.36 -12.93
CA LEU A 175 3.30 -4.33 -11.88
C LEU A 175 2.18 -4.62 -10.86
N LEU A 176 1.00 -5.03 -11.32
CA LEU A 176 -0.08 -5.56 -10.47
C LEU A 176 -0.26 -7.05 -10.76
N ALA A 177 0.24 -7.90 -9.87
CA ALA A 177 0.19 -9.35 -10.02
C ALA A 177 -1.23 -9.92 -10.02
N ASN A 178 -2.16 -9.29 -9.30
CA ASN A 178 -3.52 -9.81 -9.11
C ASN A 178 -4.51 -9.19 -10.09
N MET A 179 -5.31 -10.04 -10.75
CA MET A 179 -6.38 -9.59 -11.64
C MET A 179 -7.41 -8.68 -10.94
N VAL A 180 -7.70 -8.93 -9.67
CA VAL A 180 -8.60 -8.09 -8.86
C VAL A 180 -8.04 -6.68 -8.73
N LEU A 181 -6.74 -6.53 -8.41
CA LEU A 181 -6.09 -5.22 -8.31
C LEU A 181 -6.18 -4.46 -9.62
N ARG A 182 -5.95 -5.13 -10.75
CA ARG A 182 -6.02 -4.51 -12.09
C ARG A 182 -7.40 -3.94 -12.37
N VAL A 183 -8.44 -4.75 -12.18
CA VAL A 183 -9.82 -4.31 -12.42
C VAL A 183 -10.18 -3.16 -11.49
N SER A 184 -9.82 -3.27 -10.22
CA SER A 184 -10.16 -2.26 -9.22
C SER A 184 -9.47 -0.91 -9.46
N VAL A 185 -8.23 -0.87 -9.92
CA VAL A 185 -7.55 0.39 -10.26
C VAL A 185 -8.32 1.17 -11.32
N TRP A 186 -8.77 0.49 -12.39
CA TRP A 186 -9.57 1.13 -13.44
C TRP A 186 -10.94 1.59 -12.94
N VAL A 187 -11.62 0.76 -12.14
CA VAL A 187 -12.93 1.10 -11.55
C VAL A 187 -12.81 2.33 -10.64
N MET A 188 -11.83 2.33 -9.74
CA MET A 188 -11.61 3.43 -8.79
C MET A 188 -11.16 4.71 -9.51
N ALA A 189 -10.28 4.62 -10.51
CA ALA A 189 -9.90 5.75 -11.35
C ALA A 189 -11.11 6.38 -12.05
N PHE A 190 -12.01 5.56 -12.60
CA PHE A 190 -13.21 6.07 -13.26
C PHE A 190 -14.18 6.72 -12.26
N ILE A 191 -14.46 6.06 -11.13
CA ILE A 191 -15.38 6.61 -10.12
C ILE A 191 -14.84 7.93 -9.57
N THR A 192 -13.55 8.01 -9.28
CA THR A 192 -12.93 9.22 -8.72
C THR A 192 -12.85 10.35 -9.76
N CYS A 193 -12.46 10.11 -11.02
CA CYS A 193 -12.43 11.17 -12.04
C CYS A 193 -13.82 11.65 -12.45
N PHE A 194 -14.77 10.73 -12.72
CA PHE A 194 -16.10 11.10 -13.21
C PHE A 194 -17.04 11.53 -12.09
N GLY A 195 -16.95 10.91 -10.92
CA GLY A 195 -17.71 11.30 -9.73
C GLY A 195 -17.35 12.70 -9.24
N ASN A 196 -16.09 13.10 -9.38
CA ASN A 196 -15.59 14.44 -9.04
C ASN A 196 -15.60 15.43 -10.22
N LEU A 197 -16.03 15.05 -11.44
CA LEU A 197 -16.01 15.96 -12.60
C LEU A 197 -16.91 17.20 -12.43
N LEU A 198 -17.92 17.11 -11.54
CA LEU A 198 -18.79 18.23 -11.14
C LEU A 198 -18.20 19.09 -10.01
N VAL A 199 -17.10 18.65 -9.38
CA VAL A 199 -16.44 19.28 -8.23
C VAL A 199 -14.93 19.26 -8.49
N ILE A 200 -14.40 20.28 -9.17
CA ILE A 200 -12.95 20.42 -9.41
C ILE A 200 -12.25 20.53 -8.04
N GLY A 201 -11.75 19.42 -7.53
CA GLY A 201 -11.20 19.29 -6.19
C GLY A 201 -10.04 18.31 -6.13
N ALA A 202 -9.32 18.31 -5.00
CA ALA A 202 -8.14 17.47 -4.76
C ALA A 202 -8.41 15.98 -5.08
N ASP A 203 -9.61 15.47 -4.79
CA ASP A 203 -10.02 14.08 -5.03
C ASP A 203 -9.96 13.61 -6.50
N CYS A 204 -9.98 14.52 -7.48
CA CYS A 204 -9.77 14.16 -8.88
C CYS A 204 -8.31 13.75 -9.15
N LEU A 205 -7.35 14.34 -8.44
CA LEU A 205 -5.93 14.04 -8.59
C LEU A 205 -5.60 12.59 -8.20
N MET A 206 -6.28 12.04 -7.18
CA MET A 206 -6.19 10.61 -6.84
C MET A 206 -6.65 9.71 -7.99
N GLY A 207 -7.70 10.12 -8.72
CA GLY A 207 -8.17 9.40 -9.91
C GLY A 207 -7.18 9.43 -11.07
N VAL A 208 -6.54 10.58 -11.31
CA VAL A 208 -5.46 10.72 -12.29
C VAL A 208 -4.27 9.84 -11.94
N TYR A 209 -3.87 9.81 -10.66
CA TYR A 209 -2.83 8.90 -10.16
C TYR A 209 -3.15 7.43 -10.48
N LEU A 210 -4.33 6.95 -10.10
CA LEU A 210 -4.74 5.56 -10.35
C LEU A 210 -4.82 5.23 -11.84
N PHE A 211 -5.28 6.19 -12.66
CA PHE A 211 -5.32 6.02 -14.11
C PHE A 211 -3.91 5.74 -14.66
N PHE A 212 -2.91 6.52 -14.27
CA PHE A 212 -1.54 6.29 -14.72
C PHE A 212 -0.95 4.99 -14.18
N VAL A 213 -1.22 4.61 -12.92
CA VAL A 213 -0.82 3.29 -12.40
C VAL A 213 -1.39 2.17 -13.28
N GLY A 214 -2.67 2.27 -13.67
CA GLY A 214 -3.30 1.32 -14.58
C GLY A 214 -2.68 1.30 -15.99
N VAL A 215 -2.31 2.46 -16.54
CA VAL A 215 -1.63 2.56 -17.84
C VAL A 215 -0.26 1.90 -17.80
N PHE A 216 0.53 2.14 -16.76
CA PHE A 216 1.86 1.57 -16.63
C PHE A 216 1.83 0.07 -16.29
N ASP A 217 0.81 -0.42 -15.58
CA ASP A 217 0.55 -1.86 -15.45
C ASP A 217 0.36 -2.54 -16.82
N VAL A 218 -0.47 -1.93 -17.68
CA VAL A 218 -0.67 -2.45 -19.04
C VAL A 218 0.60 -2.34 -19.88
N LYS A 219 1.37 -1.25 -19.76
CA LYS A 219 2.62 -1.03 -20.50
C LYS A 219 3.70 -2.05 -20.18
N PHE A 220 3.83 -2.45 -18.91
CA PHE A 220 4.90 -3.34 -18.45
C PHE A 220 4.49 -4.81 -18.32
N ARG A 221 3.28 -5.17 -18.76
CA ARG A 221 2.73 -6.51 -18.67
C ARG A 221 3.65 -7.58 -19.28
N GLY A 222 3.88 -8.66 -18.54
CA GLY A 222 4.74 -9.78 -18.93
C GLY A 222 6.25 -9.50 -18.85
N GLN A 223 6.69 -8.26 -18.58
CA GLN A 223 8.10 -7.86 -18.61
C GLN A 223 8.47 -6.85 -17.49
N TYR A 224 7.69 -6.77 -16.42
CA TYR A 224 7.85 -5.74 -15.39
C TYR A 224 9.24 -5.73 -14.77
N ASN A 225 9.82 -6.88 -14.42
CA ASN A 225 11.13 -6.94 -13.78
C ASN A 225 12.26 -6.28 -14.61
N ARG A 226 12.17 -6.29 -15.95
CA ARG A 226 13.17 -5.60 -16.81
C ARG A 226 13.05 -4.07 -16.74
N ASN A 227 11.84 -3.58 -16.49
CA ASN A 227 11.52 -2.16 -16.49
C ASN A 227 11.30 -1.59 -15.08
N ALA A 228 11.29 -2.42 -14.04
CA ALA A 228 10.96 -2.02 -12.68
C ALA A 228 11.88 -0.90 -12.16
N LEU A 229 13.20 -1.01 -12.38
CA LEU A 229 14.14 0.04 -11.99
C LEU A 229 13.91 1.33 -12.80
N LEU A 230 13.79 1.20 -14.12
CA LEU A 230 13.51 2.33 -15.01
C LEU A 230 12.22 3.04 -14.61
N TRP A 231 11.19 2.29 -14.24
CA TRP A 231 9.91 2.80 -13.77
C TRP A 231 10.06 3.52 -12.42
N MET A 232 10.63 2.85 -11.42
CA MET A 232 10.73 3.39 -10.07
C MET A 232 11.66 4.61 -9.99
N GLU A 233 12.71 4.69 -10.81
CA GLU A 233 13.59 5.86 -10.89
C GLU A 233 13.06 6.96 -11.81
N SER A 234 12.01 6.68 -12.59
CA SER A 234 11.47 7.62 -13.57
C SER A 234 10.86 8.87 -12.95
N VAL A 235 10.84 9.94 -13.74
CA VAL A 235 10.13 11.18 -13.39
C VAL A 235 8.62 10.93 -13.38
N GLU A 236 8.14 10.01 -14.20
CA GLU A 236 6.74 9.59 -14.26
C GLU A 236 6.29 9.00 -12.93
N CYS A 237 7.04 8.07 -12.34
CA CYS A 237 6.73 7.52 -11.02
C CYS A 237 6.73 8.60 -9.93
N ARG A 238 7.74 9.48 -9.92
CA ARG A 238 7.84 10.58 -8.97
C ARG A 238 6.68 11.58 -9.08
N THR A 239 6.24 11.90 -10.30
CA THR A 239 5.14 12.83 -10.55
C THR A 239 3.79 12.25 -10.17
N ILE A 240 3.51 10.98 -10.46
CA ILE A 240 2.24 10.36 -10.03
C ILE A 240 2.19 10.22 -8.50
N GLY A 241 3.32 9.92 -7.85
CA GLY A 241 3.42 9.86 -6.39
C GLY A 241 3.21 11.22 -5.74
N PHE A 242 3.77 12.28 -6.32
CA PHE A 242 3.51 13.66 -5.93
C PHE A 242 2.01 14.01 -5.99
N LEU A 243 1.32 13.64 -7.09
CA LEU A 243 -0.11 13.90 -7.26
C LEU A 243 -0.95 13.15 -6.21
N ALA A 244 -0.60 11.90 -5.93
CA ALA A 244 -1.28 11.09 -4.92
C ALA A 244 -1.13 11.69 -3.51
N MET A 245 0.09 12.11 -3.15
CA MET A 245 0.37 12.76 -1.86
C MET A 245 -0.36 14.10 -1.74
N LEU A 246 -0.29 14.94 -2.77
CA LEU A 246 -0.99 16.22 -2.81
C LEU A 246 -2.50 16.02 -2.62
N SER A 247 -3.06 15.04 -3.32
CA SER A 247 -4.47 14.69 -3.22
C SER A 247 -4.84 14.24 -1.80
N SER A 248 -4.11 13.30 -1.21
CA SER A 248 -4.47 12.73 0.09
C SER A 248 -4.42 13.78 1.20
N GLU A 249 -3.37 14.60 1.24
CA GLU A 249 -3.18 15.58 2.32
C GLU A 249 -4.11 16.78 2.19
N VAL A 250 -4.30 17.31 0.97
CA VAL A 250 -5.21 18.43 0.76
C VAL A 250 -6.65 18.02 1.10
N SER A 251 -7.08 16.80 0.74
CA SER A 251 -8.43 16.33 1.07
C SER A 251 -8.68 16.28 2.59
N VAL A 252 -7.72 15.79 3.39
CA VAL A 252 -7.85 15.76 4.87
C VAL A 252 -7.90 17.18 5.46
N LEU A 253 -7.06 18.09 4.99
CA LEU A 253 -7.04 19.47 5.46
C LEU A 253 -8.33 20.23 5.08
N LEU A 254 -8.86 19.99 3.88
CA LEU A 254 -10.14 20.54 3.44
C LEU A 254 -11.31 20.01 4.26
N LEU A 255 -11.35 18.71 4.55
CA LEU A 255 -12.34 18.13 5.45
C LEU A 255 -12.25 18.77 6.84
N THR A 256 -11.05 18.88 7.40
CA THR A 256 -10.82 19.53 8.69
C THR A 256 -11.35 20.97 8.68
N TYR A 257 -11.04 21.76 7.65
CA TYR A 257 -11.57 23.11 7.50
C TYR A 257 -13.10 23.16 7.43
N LEU A 258 -13.71 22.31 6.60
CA LEU A 258 -15.16 22.23 6.47
C LEU A 258 -15.82 21.92 7.82
N THR A 259 -15.25 21.01 8.61
CA THR A 259 -15.77 20.66 9.94
C THR A 259 -15.66 21.82 10.93
N LEU A 260 -14.53 22.52 10.94
CA LEU A 260 -14.30 23.70 11.79
C LEU A 260 -15.23 24.86 11.41
N GLU A 261 -15.44 25.10 10.11
CA GLU A 261 -16.38 26.12 9.64
C GLU A 261 -17.79 25.83 10.17
N LYS A 262 -18.26 24.59 10.07
CA LYS A 262 -19.58 24.21 10.60
C LYS A 262 -19.64 24.28 12.12
N PHE A 263 -18.58 23.87 12.80
CA PHE A 263 -18.48 23.99 14.25
C PHE A 263 -18.66 25.44 14.70
N LEU A 264 -17.96 26.39 14.10
CA LEU A 264 -18.08 27.81 14.44
C LEU A 264 -19.51 28.34 14.20
N VAL A 265 -20.14 27.97 13.08
CA VAL A 265 -21.49 28.45 12.74
C VAL A 265 -22.58 27.86 13.64
N ILE A 266 -22.46 26.58 14.02
CA ILE A 266 -23.48 25.86 14.80
C ILE A 266 -23.33 26.12 16.31
N VAL A 267 -22.10 26.12 16.82
CA VAL A 267 -21.85 26.30 18.26
C VAL A 267 -21.88 27.77 18.67
N PHE A 268 -21.46 28.68 17.79
CA PHE A 268 -21.38 30.12 18.09
C PHE A 268 -22.19 30.99 17.11
N PRO A 269 -23.54 30.84 17.07
CA PRO A 269 -24.38 31.46 16.04
C PRO A 269 -24.37 33.01 16.03
N PHE A 270 -24.08 33.65 17.16
CA PHE A 270 -24.06 35.11 17.32
C PHE A 270 -22.65 35.71 17.37
N SER A 271 -21.61 34.88 17.28
CA SER A 271 -20.26 35.38 17.15
C SER A 271 -20.04 35.92 15.73
N ASN A 272 -19.42 37.09 15.58
CA ASN A 272 -19.00 37.62 14.27
C ASN A 272 -17.82 36.82 13.65
N LEU A 273 -17.62 35.57 14.07
CA LEU A 273 -16.53 34.70 13.66
C LEU A 273 -16.79 33.99 12.32
N ARG A 274 -17.86 34.34 11.59
CA ARG A 274 -18.11 33.75 10.27
C ARG A 274 -17.04 34.23 9.28
N PRO A 275 -16.26 33.31 8.69
CA PRO A 275 -15.27 33.70 7.71
C PRO A 275 -15.97 34.32 6.50
N GLY A 276 -15.52 35.52 6.10
CA GLY A 276 -15.98 36.16 4.88
C GLY A 276 -15.46 35.44 3.64
N LYS A 277 -16.06 35.68 2.46
CA LYS A 277 -15.66 35.04 1.19
C LYS A 277 -14.16 35.18 0.90
N LEU A 278 -13.58 36.36 1.17
CA LEU A 278 -12.15 36.60 0.99
C LEU A 278 -11.31 35.77 1.96
N GLN A 279 -11.71 35.71 3.22
CA GLN A 279 -11.02 34.93 4.26
C GLN A 279 -11.06 33.43 3.94
N THR A 280 -12.21 32.90 3.50
CA THR A 280 -12.35 31.53 3.00
C THR A 280 -11.42 31.28 1.81
N GLY A 281 -11.37 32.19 0.84
CA GLY A 281 -10.46 32.08 -0.31
C GLY A 281 -8.98 32.03 0.09
N VAL A 282 -8.57 32.86 1.05
CA VAL A 282 -7.19 32.86 1.59
C VAL A 282 -6.89 31.55 2.31
N ILE A 283 -7.80 31.06 3.16
CA ILE A 283 -7.62 29.79 3.89
C ILE A 283 -7.51 28.63 2.90
N LEU A 284 -8.40 28.52 1.92
CA LEU A 284 -8.35 27.47 0.91
C LEU A 284 -7.03 27.52 0.10
N SER A 285 -6.58 28.71 -0.29
CA SER A 285 -5.30 28.88 -0.99
C SER A 285 -4.11 28.47 -0.10
N SER A 286 -4.17 28.75 1.20
CA SER A 286 -3.12 28.33 2.14
C SER A 286 -3.09 26.81 2.35
N ILE A 287 -4.24 26.13 2.33
CA ILE A 287 -4.33 24.67 2.42
C ILE A 287 -3.69 24.03 1.18
N TRP A 288 -4.00 24.54 -0.01
CA TRP A 288 -3.38 24.07 -1.26
C TRP A 288 -1.87 24.31 -1.28
N LEU A 289 -1.42 25.48 -0.83
CA LEU A 289 0.01 25.79 -0.74
C LEU A 289 0.72 24.84 0.24
N MET A 290 0.12 24.59 1.41
CA MET A 290 0.65 23.65 2.40
C MET A 290 0.75 22.23 1.82
N GLY A 291 -0.32 21.74 1.18
CA GLY A 291 -0.32 20.43 0.52
C GLY A 291 0.74 20.31 -0.57
N PHE A 292 0.92 21.35 -1.38
CA PHE A 292 1.98 21.41 -2.39
C PHE A 292 3.37 21.32 -1.77
N ILE A 293 3.61 22.08 -0.68
CA ILE A 293 4.88 22.02 0.06
C ILE A 293 5.12 20.61 0.61
N ILE A 294 4.12 19.99 1.24
CA ILE A 294 4.22 18.63 1.78
C ILE A 294 4.57 17.62 0.66
N ALA A 295 3.95 17.71 -0.50
CA ALA A 295 4.27 16.83 -1.62
C ALA A 295 5.61 17.16 -2.30
N ALA A 296 6.06 18.41 -2.29
CA ALA A 296 7.28 18.84 -2.99
C ALA A 296 8.56 18.63 -2.18
N VAL A 297 8.52 18.74 -0.84
CA VAL A 297 9.71 18.65 0.04
C VAL A 297 10.57 17.39 -0.23
N PRO A 298 10.01 16.18 -0.37
CA PRO A 298 10.80 14.98 -0.66
C PRO A 298 11.50 14.99 -2.03
N LEU A 299 11.05 15.82 -2.98
CA LEU A 299 11.65 15.97 -4.30
C LEU A 299 12.79 16.99 -4.35
N MET A 300 12.91 17.86 -3.33
CA MET A 300 13.89 18.96 -3.35
C MET A 300 15.32 18.50 -3.04
N ASN A 301 15.49 17.40 -2.28
CA ASN A 301 16.80 16.95 -1.84
C ASN A 301 16.91 15.41 -1.83
N GLU A 302 17.49 14.86 -2.89
CA GLU A 302 17.73 13.42 -3.03
C GLU A 302 18.75 12.88 -2.02
N ASP A 303 19.70 13.68 -1.54
CA ASP A 303 20.67 13.24 -0.54
C ASP A 303 20.01 12.95 0.81
N ILE A 304 18.98 13.73 1.17
CA ILE A 304 18.24 13.57 2.43
C ILE A 304 17.15 12.51 2.31
N PHE A 305 16.34 12.55 1.25
CA PHE A 305 15.14 11.71 1.12
C PHE A 305 15.34 10.47 0.23
N GLY A 306 16.36 10.46 -0.63
CA GLY A 306 16.54 9.44 -1.67
C GLY A 306 15.40 9.47 -2.69
N ASN A 307 15.17 8.34 -3.36
CA ASN A 307 14.00 8.16 -4.22
C ASN A 307 12.74 7.92 -3.38
N TYR A 308 12.19 8.97 -2.76
CA TYR A 308 11.10 8.88 -1.77
C TYR A 308 9.83 8.24 -2.33
N TYR A 309 9.38 8.70 -3.51
CA TYR A 309 8.17 8.19 -4.17
C TYR A 309 8.43 6.86 -4.87
N GLY A 310 9.58 6.69 -5.52
CA GLY A 310 9.92 5.50 -6.29
C GLY A 310 10.52 4.35 -5.49
N ARG A 311 10.07 4.13 -4.25
CA ARG A 311 10.50 2.97 -3.45
C ARG A 311 9.69 1.70 -3.71
N ASN A 312 8.49 1.84 -4.27
CA ASN A 312 7.62 0.74 -4.66
C ASN A 312 7.08 0.94 -6.08
N GLY A 313 6.47 -0.10 -6.65
CA GLY A 313 5.91 -0.07 -8.00
C GLY A 313 4.70 0.85 -8.14
N VAL A 314 4.00 1.17 -7.05
CA VAL A 314 2.85 2.09 -7.03
C VAL A 314 3.22 3.55 -6.79
N CYS A 315 4.49 3.85 -6.54
CA CYS A 315 5.01 5.20 -6.37
C CYS A 315 4.41 5.98 -5.17
N PHE A 316 4.04 5.30 -4.08
CA PHE A 316 3.39 5.92 -2.90
C PHE A 316 4.12 5.63 -1.59
N PRO A 317 4.45 6.64 -0.77
CA PRO A 317 5.37 6.52 0.37
C PRO A 317 4.69 6.05 1.68
N LEU A 318 3.81 5.03 1.60
CA LEU A 318 3.16 4.44 2.77
C LEU A 318 3.95 3.25 3.35
N HIS A 319 4.57 2.46 2.47
CA HIS A 319 5.42 1.34 2.87
C HIS A 319 6.67 1.86 3.59
N SER A 320 7.10 1.19 4.66
CA SER A 320 8.32 1.55 5.38
C SER A 320 9.19 0.30 5.50
N ASP A 321 10.20 0.23 4.65
CA ASP A 321 11.20 -0.85 4.67
C ASP A 321 12.19 -0.63 5.83
N ARG A 322 12.77 -1.71 6.36
CA ARG A 322 13.83 -1.69 7.39
C ARG A 322 15.09 -0.96 6.90
N GLN A 323 15.31 -0.86 5.59
CA GLN A 323 16.48 -0.19 4.99
C GLN A 323 16.28 1.30 4.68
N GLU A 324 15.16 1.91 5.08
CA GLU A 324 14.91 3.33 4.80
C GLU A 324 15.85 4.27 5.56
N LYS A 325 16.24 5.37 4.91
CA LYS A 325 16.91 6.49 5.60
C LYS A 325 16.00 6.98 6.75
N PRO A 326 16.55 7.23 7.95
CA PRO A 326 15.76 7.60 9.13
C PRO A 326 14.96 8.90 8.94
N THR A 327 15.48 9.83 8.14
CA THR A 327 14.82 11.09 7.76
C THR A 327 13.53 10.87 6.98
N SER A 328 13.58 9.99 5.97
CA SER A 328 12.43 9.65 5.13
C SER A 328 11.35 8.91 5.91
N LYS A 329 11.74 7.99 6.80
CA LYS A 329 10.82 7.27 7.69
C LYS A 329 10.14 8.24 8.68
N GLY A 330 10.91 9.17 9.24
CA GLY A 330 10.39 10.22 10.11
C GLY A 330 9.39 11.14 9.42
N TYR A 331 9.68 11.54 8.18
CA TYR A 331 8.80 12.42 7.40
C TYR A 331 7.45 11.74 7.06
N SER A 332 7.47 10.53 6.51
CA SER A 332 6.25 9.77 6.20
C SER A 332 5.39 9.52 7.44
N THR A 333 6.03 9.19 8.58
CA THR A 333 5.34 9.05 9.87
C THR A 333 4.73 10.37 10.33
N GLY A 334 5.47 11.48 10.23
CA GLY A 334 4.99 12.80 10.63
C GLY A 334 3.73 13.23 9.87
N ILE A 335 3.64 12.92 8.58
CA ILE A 335 2.46 13.25 7.77
C ILE A 335 1.32 12.26 8.01
N PHE A 336 1.51 10.98 7.70
CA PHE A 336 0.42 10.00 7.71
C PHE A 336 -0.08 9.62 9.10
N LEU A 337 0.77 9.73 10.13
CA LEU A 337 0.36 9.50 11.52
C LEU A 337 0.22 10.83 12.27
N GLY A 338 1.20 11.73 12.22
CA GLY A 338 1.16 12.98 12.99
C GLY A 338 0.06 13.95 12.54
N LEU A 339 0.20 14.54 11.35
CA LEU A 339 -0.72 15.53 10.80
C LEU A 339 -2.16 14.99 10.74
N ASN A 340 -2.33 13.78 10.21
CA ASN A 340 -3.66 13.21 9.98
C ASN A 340 -4.34 12.78 11.28
N LEU A 341 -3.60 12.35 12.31
CA LEU A 341 -4.18 12.10 13.64
C LEU A 341 -4.64 13.41 14.28
N VAL A 342 -3.85 14.50 14.17
CA VAL A 342 -4.26 15.80 14.70
C VAL A 342 -5.53 16.30 14.00
N ALA A 343 -5.58 16.22 12.67
CA ALA A 343 -6.77 16.54 11.89
C ALA A 343 -7.99 15.72 12.36
N PHE A 344 -7.82 14.40 12.50
CA PHE A 344 -8.87 13.52 12.98
C PHE A 344 -9.38 13.88 14.38
N LEU A 345 -8.49 14.18 15.33
CA LEU A 345 -8.87 14.60 16.68
C LEU A 345 -9.66 15.92 16.68
N VAL A 346 -9.23 16.89 15.88
CA VAL A 346 -9.94 18.17 15.70
C VAL A 346 -11.34 17.94 15.14
N ILE A 347 -11.47 17.07 14.15
CA ILE A 347 -12.74 16.69 13.54
C ILE A 347 -13.67 16.06 14.58
N VAL A 348 -13.22 15.03 15.30
CA VAL A 348 -14.01 14.33 16.33
C VAL A 348 -14.47 15.28 17.44
N PHE A 349 -13.56 16.15 17.91
CA PHE A 349 -13.89 17.17 18.91
C PHE A 349 -14.96 18.15 18.40
N SER A 350 -14.82 18.62 17.17
CA SER A 350 -15.74 19.56 16.53
C SER A 350 -17.14 18.95 16.40
N TYR A 351 -17.25 17.69 15.96
CA TYR A 351 -18.54 16.99 15.87
C TYR A 351 -19.18 16.74 17.22
N SER A 352 -18.41 16.26 18.19
CA SER A 352 -18.91 16.02 19.55
C SER A 352 -19.53 17.30 20.12
N SER A 353 -18.85 18.44 19.92
CA SER A 353 -19.33 19.74 20.35
C SER A 353 -20.55 20.24 19.56
N MET A 354 -20.59 20.02 18.24
CA MET A 354 -21.75 20.34 17.41
C MET A 354 -22.99 19.56 17.85
N PHE A 355 -22.89 18.24 18.01
CA PHE A 355 -24.00 17.40 18.45
C PHE A 355 -24.46 17.76 19.87
N TYR A 356 -23.52 18.04 20.78
CA TYR A 356 -23.86 18.50 22.12
C TYR A 356 -24.63 19.83 22.10
N SER A 357 -24.20 20.80 21.29
CA SER A 357 -24.88 22.09 21.14
C SER A 357 -26.30 21.92 20.55
N ILE A 358 -26.44 21.06 19.54
CA ILE A 358 -27.74 20.74 18.93
C ILE A 358 -28.68 20.08 19.94
N TYR A 359 -28.18 19.10 20.71
CA TYR A 359 -28.93 18.44 21.77
C TYR A 359 -29.41 19.42 22.84
N LYS A 360 -28.50 20.27 23.34
CA LYS A 360 -28.82 21.29 24.35
C LYS A 360 -29.83 22.31 23.84
N THR A 361 -29.68 22.78 22.61
CA THR A 361 -30.60 23.75 21.98
C THR A 361 -31.96 23.12 21.69
N GLY A 362 -31.99 21.81 21.37
CA GLY A 362 -33.22 21.07 21.10
C GLY A 362 -34.11 20.84 22.31
N ILE A 363 -33.54 20.74 23.52
CA ILE A 363 -34.32 20.59 24.76
C ILE A 363 -34.98 21.92 25.19
N ASN A 364 -34.34 23.05 24.91
CA ASN A 364 -34.78 24.36 25.39
C ASN A 364 -35.75 25.09 24.45
N ALA A 365 -35.95 24.62 23.21
CA ALA A 365 -36.72 25.33 22.19
C ALA A 365 -37.89 24.48 21.64
N THR A 366 -39.05 24.56 22.29
CA THR A 366 -40.30 23.94 21.82
C THR A 366 -40.88 24.59 20.55
N ASP A 367 -40.53 25.86 20.28
CA ASP A 367 -41.10 26.67 19.18
C ASP A 367 -40.18 26.80 17.94
N LEU A 368 -38.96 26.23 17.99
CA LEU A 368 -37.95 26.34 16.92
C LEU A 368 -37.67 25.00 16.21
N ARG A 369 -38.67 24.10 16.21
CA ARG A 369 -38.56 22.73 15.70
C ARG A 369 -38.11 22.65 14.24
N SER A 370 -38.53 23.60 13.40
CA SER A 370 -38.16 23.65 11.97
C SER A 370 -36.68 23.97 11.72
N ARG A 371 -36.07 24.91 12.49
CA ARG A 371 -34.63 25.21 12.38
C ARG A 371 -33.79 24.07 12.94
N LEU A 372 -34.21 23.51 14.09
CA LEU A 372 -33.54 22.35 14.69
C LEU A 372 -33.51 21.15 13.73
N HIS A 373 -34.62 20.84 13.05
CA HIS A 373 -34.65 19.77 12.05
C HIS A 373 -33.68 20.02 10.89
N ARG A 374 -33.52 21.28 10.45
CA ARG A 374 -32.57 21.64 9.40
C ARG A 374 -31.11 21.48 9.88
N ASP A 375 -30.80 21.95 11.08
CA ASP A 375 -29.44 21.89 11.63
C ASP A 375 -29.03 20.43 11.96
N VAL A 376 -29.96 19.61 12.45
CA VAL A 376 -29.78 18.15 12.63
C VAL A 376 -29.58 17.44 11.28
N ALA A 377 -30.38 17.76 10.27
CA ALA A 377 -30.23 17.16 8.94
C ALA A 377 -28.88 17.51 8.30
N VAL A 378 -28.42 18.75 8.49
CA VAL A 378 -27.11 19.22 8.04
C VAL A 378 -25.98 18.52 8.82
N ALA A 379 -26.08 18.41 10.15
CA ALA A 379 -25.08 17.73 10.97
C ALA A 379 -24.98 16.23 10.65
N ASN A 380 -26.12 15.53 10.49
CA ASN A 380 -26.16 14.12 10.09
C ASN A 380 -25.57 13.90 8.70
N ARG A 381 -25.77 14.84 7.77
CA ARG A 381 -25.15 14.80 6.43
C ARG A 381 -23.63 14.80 6.52
N PHE A 382 -23.04 15.68 7.31
CA PHE A 382 -21.59 15.75 7.43
C PHE A 382 -20.99 14.66 8.33
N PHE A 383 -21.76 14.12 9.27
CA PHE A 383 -21.35 12.99 10.09
C PHE A 383 -20.96 11.77 9.25
N PHE A 384 -21.74 11.42 8.22
CA PHE A 384 -21.41 10.27 7.36
C PHE A 384 -20.15 10.49 6.52
N ILE A 385 -19.90 11.72 6.06
CA ILE A 385 -18.68 12.09 5.33
C ILE A 385 -17.46 11.85 6.22
N VAL A 386 -17.47 12.43 7.41
CA VAL A 386 -16.38 12.30 8.38
C VAL A 386 -16.21 10.89 8.90
N PHE A 387 -17.31 10.17 9.13
CA PHE A 387 -17.25 8.77 9.54
C PHE A 387 -16.62 7.90 8.45
N SER A 388 -16.95 8.13 7.18
CA SER A 388 -16.35 7.38 6.07
C SER A 388 -14.85 7.66 5.92
N ASP A 389 -14.42 8.91 6.07
CA ASP A 389 -13.00 9.30 6.05
C ASP A 389 -12.25 8.65 7.23
N ALA A 390 -12.82 8.71 8.44
CA ALA A 390 -12.27 8.05 9.63
C ALA A 390 -12.03 6.56 9.42
N LEU A 391 -13.01 5.85 8.83
CA LEU A 391 -12.89 4.43 8.52
C LEU A 391 -11.78 4.13 7.51
N CYS A 392 -11.50 5.04 6.58
CA CYS A 392 -10.42 4.90 5.61
C CYS A 392 -9.04 5.15 6.25
N TRP A 393 -8.95 6.01 7.27
CA TRP A 393 -7.69 6.33 7.95
C TRP A 393 -7.29 5.33 9.04
N ILE A 394 -8.24 4.63 9.68
CA ILE A 394 -7.93 3.62 10.72
C ILE A 394 -6.91 2.58 10.24
N PRO A 395 -7.06 1.93 9.07
CA PRO A 395 -6.07 0.97 8.56
C PRO A 395 -4.69 1.59 8.34
N ILE A 396 -4.63 2.85 7.90
CA ILE A 396 -3.38 3.57 7.64
C ILE A 396 -2.64 3.83 8.97
N PHE A 397 -3.36 4.29 9.99
CA PHE A 397 -2.80 4.48 11.33
C PHE A 397 -2.30 3.16 11.92
N LEU A 398 -3.07 2.07 11.78
CA LEU A 398 -2.69 0.75 12.28
C LEU A 398 -1.39 0.27 11.61
N VAL A 399 -1.30 0.33 10.28
CA VAL A 399 -0.09 -0.08 9.54
C VAL A 399 1.12 0.75 9.98
N LYS A 400 0.98 2.07 10.14
CA LYS A 400 2.08 2.93 10.58
C LYS A 400 2.50 2.69 12.03
N ILE A 401 1.56 2.48 12.95
CA ILE A 401 1.86 2.14 14.34
C ILE A 401 2.59 0.79 14.43
N LEU A 402 2.11 -0.23 13.71
CA LEU A 402 2.77 -1.54 13.66
C LEU A 402 4.18 -1.44 13.07
N SER A 403 4.38 -0.60 12.06
CA SER A 403 5.69 -0.32 11.47
C SER A 403 6.65 0.39 12.44
N LEU A 404 6.15 1.24 13.34
CA LEU A 404 6.95 1.86 14.41
C LEU A 404 7.32 0.86 15.52
N LEU A 405 6.49 -0.15 15.75
CA LEU A 405 6.77 -1.25 16.68
C LEU A 405 7.71 -2.32 16.09
N GLU A 406 8.26 -2.09 14.90
CA GLU A 406 9.14 -3.01 14.16
C GLU A 406 8.55 -4.41 13.92
N VAL A 407 7.23 -4.51 13.89
CA VAL A 407 6.52 -5.74 13.53
C VAL A 407 6.60 -5.93 12.02
N GLU A 408 6.93 -7.16 11.58
CA GLU A 408 6.97 -7.49 10.16
C GLU A 408 5.55 -7.50 9.58
N ILE A 409 5.25 -6.50 8.75
CA ILE A 409 3.97 -6.39 8.04
C ILE A 409 4.17 -6.93 6.63
N PRO A 410 3.34 -7.87 6.16
CA PRO A 410 3.36 -8.30 4.78
C PRO A 410 3.19 -7.12 3.82
N ASP A 411 4.12 -6.95 2.87
CA ASP A 411 4.11 -5.86 1.88
C ASP A 411 2.79 -5.78 1.10
N THR A 412 2.12 -6.93 0.94
CA THR A 412 0.79 -7.03 0.36
C THR A 412 -0.18 -6.07 1.05
N ILE A 413 -0.27 -6.08 2.39
CA ILE A 413 -1.26 -5.30 3.15
C ILE A 413 -1.07 -3.80 2.90
N SER A 414 0.17 -3.32 3.01
CA SER A 414 0.48 -1.90 2.79
C SER A 414 0.06 -1.43 1.39
N SER A 415 0.28 -2.27 0.39
CA SER A 415 -0.05 -1.96 -1.00
C SER A 415 -1.55 -2.06 -1.30
N TRP A 416 -2.28 -2.99 -0.68
CA TRP A 416 -3.75 -3.03 -0.76
C TRP A 416 -4.39 -1.77 -0.15
N VAL A 417 -3.82 -1.24 0.95
CA VAL A 417 -4.28 0.02 1.56
C VAL A 417 -4.16 1.19 0.58
N VAL A 418 -3.04 1.29 -0.15
CA VAL A 418 -2.81 2.37 -1.15
C VAL A 418 -3.76 2.29 -2.34
N ILE A 419 -4.00 1.08 -2.86
CA ILE A 419 -4.80 0.91 -4.10
C ILE A 419 -6.31 0.93 -3.82
N PHE A 420 -6.76 0.47 -2.65
CA PHE A 420 -8.18 0.39 -2.33
C PHE A 420 -8.62 1.43 -1.30
N ILE A 421 -7.99 1.46 -0.13
CA ILE A 421 -8.54 2.19 1.02
C ILE A 421 -8.38 3.70 0.83
N LEU A 422 -7.20 4.15 0.41
CA LEU A 422 -6.92 5.57 0.12
C LEU A 422 -7.89 6.15 -0.93
N PRO A 423 -8.10 5.51 -2.09
CA PRO A 423 -9.01 6.04 -3.11
C PRO A 423 -10.50 5.88 -2.80
N ILE A 424 -10.89 4.96 -1.93
CA ILE A 424 -12.30 4.80 -1.49
C ILE A 424 -12.81 6.10 -0.88
N ASN A 425 -12.00 6.77 -0.07
CA ASN A 425 -12.39 8.04 0.53
C ASN A 425 -12.75 9.09 -0.53
N SER A 426 -11.86 9.31 -1.49
CA SER A 426 -12.07 10.24 -2.62
C SER A 426 -13.21 9.81 -3.57
N ALA A 427 -13.53 8.52 -3.64
CA ALA A 427 -14.65 8.00 -4.42
C ALA A 427 -16.00 8.20 -3.72
N LEU A 428 -16.03 8.05 -2.40
CA LEU A 428 -17.24 8.21 -1.58
C LEU A 428 -17.62 9.68 -1.40
N ASN A 429 -16.66 10.60 -1.37
CA ASN A 429 -16.90 12.03 -1.14
C ASN A 429 -18.03 12.61 -2.03
N PRO A 430 -17.99 12.54 -3.36
CA PRO A 430 -19.09 13.00 -4.22
C PRO A 430 -20.43 12.35 -3.93
N ILE A 431 -20.43 11.03 -3.71
CA ILE A 431 -21.63 10.23 -3.44
C ILE A 431 -22.25 10.69 -2.13
N LEU A 432 -21.44 10.89 -1.10
CA LEU A 432 -21.88 11.38 0.20
C LEU A 432 -22.31 12.84 0.11
N TYR A 433 -21.70 13.68 -0.74
CA TYR A 433 -22.15 15.05 -0.97
C TYR A 433 -23.47 15.12 -1.74
N THR A 434 -23.71 14.22 -2.71
CA THR A 434 -24.92 14.21 -3.55
C THR A 434 -26.08 13.45 -2.94
N LEU A 435 -25.89 12.22 -2.43
CA LEU A 435 -26.95 11.41 -1.83
C LEU A 435 -27.57 12.07 -0.58
N THR A 436 -26.80 12.91 0.11
CA THR A 436 -27.27 13.65 1.29
C THR A 436 -27.95 14.99 0.94
N THR A 437 -28.01 15.40 -0.34
CA THR A 437 -28.81 16.56 -0.76
C THR A 437 -30.25 16.17 -1.07
N SER A 438 -31.21 16.95 -0.56
CA SER A 438 -32.65 16.77 -0.80
C SER A 438 -33.00 16.76 -2.29
N PHE A 439 -32.32 17.59 -3.09
CA PHE A 439 -32.53 17.70 -4.53
C PHE A 439 -32.25 16.39 -5.27
N PHE A 440 -31.16 15.69 -4.97
CA PHE A 440 -30.85 14.43 -5.65
C PHE A 440 -31.75 13.29 -5.17
N ARG A 441 -32.09 13.26 -3.87
CA ARG A 441 -33.05 12.30 -3.33
C ARG A 441 -34.42 12.44 -4.00
N GLU A 442 -34.89 13.67 -4.21
CA GLU A 442 -36.13 13.94 -4.96
C GLU A 442 -36.04 13.48 -6.43
N GLN A 443 -34.91 13.72 -7.10
CA GLN A 443 -34.70 13.25 -8.48
C GLN A 443 -34.62 11.72 -8.59
N VAL A 444 -33.97 11.05 -7.64
CA VAL A 444 -33.89 9.58 -7.57
C VAL A 444 -35.25 8.97 -7.23
N GLU A 445 -36.00 9.54 -6.29
CA GLU A 445 -37.38 9.13 -6.00
C GLU A 445 -38.28 9.30 -7.25
N LEU A 446 -38.11 10.38 -8.02
CA LEU A 446 -38.81 10.58 -9.30
C LEU A 446 -38.41 9.56 -10.37
N LEU A 447 -37.11 9.21 -10.47
CA LEU A 447 -36.61 8.20 -11.41
C LEU A 447 -37.06 6.79 -11.04
N LEU A 448 -37.04 6.44 -9.74
CA LEU A 448 -37.56 5.18 -9.21
C LEU A 448 -39.07 5.07 -9.43
N CYS A 449 -39.82 6.15 -9.22
CA CYS A 449 -41.25 6.20 -9.54
C CYS A 449 -41.50 5.97 -11.04
N ARG A 450 -40.72 6.62 -11.93
CA ARG A 450 -40.81 6.41 -13.39
C ARG A 450 -40.44 4.98 -13.79
N TRP A 451 -39.45 4.39 -13.14
CA TRP A 451 -39.02 3.01 -13.38
C TRP A 451 -40.05 1.99 -12.90
N GLN A 452 -40.60 2.16 -11.69
CA GLN A 452 -41.70 1.35 -11.17
C GLN A 452 -42.92 1.44 -12.08
N ARG A 453 -43.32 2.64 -12.53
CA ARG A 453 -44.40 2.83 -13.53
C ARG A 453 -44.12 2.09 -14.83
N ARG A 454 -42.89 2.16 -15.35
CA ARG A 454 -42.50 1.44 -16.58
C ARG A 454 -42.54 -0.07 -16.39
N HIS A 455 -42.19 -0.57 -15.20
CA HIS A 455 -42.26 -1.99 -14.87
C HIS A 455 -43.71 -2.48 -14.70
N THR A 456 -44.61 -1.68 -14.12
CA THR A 456 -46.05 -1.99 -14.05
C THR A 456 -46.68 -1.99 -15.44
N LEU A 457 -46.43 -0.97 -16.26
CA LEU A 457 -46.88 -0.92 -17.66
C LEU A 457 -46.37 -2.08 -18.52
N LYS A 458 -45.14 -2.57 -18.28
CA LYS A 458 -44.62 -3.78 -18.95
C LYS A 458 -45.26 -5.07 -18.45
N LYS A 459 -45.73 -5.10 -17.19
CA LYS A 459 -46.45 -6.25 -16.60
C LYS A 459 -47.89 -6.28 -17.11
N ASP A 460 -48.56 -5.13 -17.21
CA ASP A 460 -49.91 -5.01 -17.79
C ASP A 460 -49.92 -5.31 -19.29
N ARG A 461 -48.89 -4.88 -20.03
CA ARG A 461 -48.75 -5.22 -21.46
C ARG A 461 -48.47 -6.72 -21.70
N LYS A 462 -48.01 -7.47 -20.68
CA LYS A 462 -47.88 -8.94 -20.73
C LYS A 462 -49.13 -9.68 -20.24
N SER A 463 -50.04 -9.03 -19.51
CA SER A 463 -51.32 -9.62 -19.07
C SER A 463 -52.49 -9.30 -20.01
N LEU A 464 -52.36 -8.32 -20.89
CA LEU A 464 -53.35 -7.92 -21.90
C LEU A 464 -53.65 -8.97 -23.00
N THR A 465 -53.10 -10.19 -22.91
CA THR A 465 -53.52 -11.35 -23.71
C THR A 465 -54.47 -12.30 -22.99
N SER A 466 -54.91 -11.99 -21.76
CA SER A 466 -55.96 -12.77 -21.08
C SER A 466 -56.95 -11.84 -20.38
N SER A 467 -58.15 -11.77 -20.94
CA SER A 467 -59.27 -11.01 -20.42
C SER A 467 -59.80 -11.61 -19.11
N THR A 468 -59.47 -10.98 -17.99
CA THR A 468 -60.19 -11.15 -16.72
C THR A 468 -60.26 -9.82 -15.98
N ILE A 469 -61.49 -9.38 -15.72
CA ILE A 469 -61.82 -8.17 -14.96
C ILE A 469 -61.42 -8.41 -13.49
N PHE A 470 -60.47 -7.63 -12.96
CA PHE A 470 -60.17 -7.60 -11.53
C PHE A 470 -60.42 -6.19 -10.98
N VAL A 471 -61.16 -6.16 -9.86
CA VAL A 471 -61.55 -4.97 -9.11
C VAL A 471 -60.33 -4.28 -8.49
N GLU A 472 -60.25 -2.97 -8.67
CA GLU A 472 -59.15 -2.09 -8.30
C GLU A 472 -59.10 -1.88 -6.76
N THR A 473 -58.07 -2.42 -6.09
CA THR A 473 -57.77 -2.12 -4.68
C THR A 473 -56.51 -1.24 -4.57
N ALA A 474 -56.72 -0.06 -3.98
CA ALA A 474 -55.77 0.86 -3.35
C ALA A 474 -54.42 1.16 -4.05
N ARG A 475 -54.34 2.34 -4.70
CA ARG A 475 -53.08 2.97 -5.14
C ARG A 475 -52.35 3.62 -3.95
N PRO A 476 -51.02 3.47 -3.79
CA PRO A 476 -50.23 4.40 -2.98
C PRO A 476 -50.05 5.70 -3.79
N GLN A 477 -50.53 6.83 -3.26
CA GLN A 477 -50.32 8.15 -3.87
C GLN A 477 -48.83 8.53 -3.80
N CYS A 478 -48.20 8.73 -4.96
CA CYS A 478 -46.95 9.49 -5.05
C CYS A 478 -47.27 10.99 -4.86
N TYR A 479 -46.50 11.67 -4.00
CA TYR A 479 -46.61 13.10 -3.70
C TYR A 479 -46.65 13.95 -4.99
N GLN A 480 -47.66 14.83 -5.11
CA GLN A 480 -47.66 15.91 -6.10
C GLN A 480 -46.80 17.09 -5.60
N PRO A 481 -46.01 17.75 -6.46
CA PRO A 481 -45.29 18.96 -6.08
C PRO A 481 -46.25 20.14 -5.87
N PRO A 482 -45.98 21.08 -4.93
CA PRO A 482 -46.84 22.24 -4.69
C PRO A 482 -46.85 23.20 -5.88
N ALA A 483 -48.01 23.83 -6.12
CA ALA A 483 -48.36 24.61 -7.31
C ALA A 483 -47.49 25.85 -7.63
N TYR A 484 -46.50 26.18 -6.79
CA TYR A 484 -45.65 27.37 -6.95
C TYR A 484 -44.57 27.23 -8.05
N LEU A 485 -44.30 26.02 -8.55
CA LEU A 485 -43.27 25.75 -9.56
C LEU A 485 -43.80 25.72 -11.01
N GLN A 486 -45.11 25.83 -11.21
CA GLN A 486 -45.73 25.76 -12.54
C GLN A 486 -45.86 27.13 -13.24
N GLN A 487 -45.56 28.22 -12.52
CA GLN A 487 -45.84 29.59 -12.97
C GLN A 487 -44.61 30.35 -13.50
N LEU A 488 -43.44 29.71 -13.55
CA LEU A 488 -42.16 30.37 -13.89
C LEU A 488 -41.63 30.07 -15.31
N SER A 489 -42.40 29.41 -16.18
CA SER A 489 -41.92 29.01 -17.52
C SER A 489 -42.58 29.73 -18.70
N LEU A 490 -43.54 30.64 -18.50
CA LEU A 490 -44.17 31.40 -19.58
C LEU A 490 -44.53 32.81 -19.11
N VAL A 491 -43.98 33.81 -19.82
CA VAL A 491 -44.20 35.27 -19.73
C VAL A 491 -43.21 36.04 -18.85
N GLU A 492 -42.10 36.46 -19.48
CA GLU A 492 -41.44 37.72 -19.14
C GLU A 492 -40.91 38.39 -20.42
N ALA A 493 -41.68 39.36 -20.92
CA ALA A 493 -41.24 40.38 -21.88
C ALA A 493 -42.19 41.60 -21.73
N ASP A 494 -41.89 42.53 -20.81
CA ASP A 494 -42.49 43.88 -20.76
C ASP A 494 -41.43 44.91 -21.22
N PRO A 495 -41.71 45.72 -22.26
CA PRO A 495 -40.73 46.60 -22.92
C PRO A 495 -40.59 47.98 -22.26
N ARG A 496 -40.41 48.04 -20.93
CA ARG A 496 -40.30 49.33 -20.20
C ARG A 496 -38.98 49.61 -19.48
N TYR A 497 -37.95 48.84 -19.80
CA TYR A 497 -36.57 49.17 -19.46
C TYR A 497 -35.69 48.89 -20.69
N ALA A 498 -35.52 49.91 -21.53
CA ALA A 498 -34.50 49.98 -22.57
C ALA A 498 -33.62 51.19 -22.32
#